data_AF-A0A947XU71-F1
#
_entry.id   AF-A0A947XU71-F1
#
_cell.length_a   1.000
_cell.length_b   1.000
_cell.length_c   1.000
_cell.angle_alpha   90.00
_cell.angle_beta   90.00
_cell.angle_gamma   90.00
#
_symmetry.space_group_name_H-M   'P 1'
#
loop_
_entity.id
_entity.type
_entity.pdbx_description
1 polymer ?
#
loop_
_entity_poly.entity_id
_entity_poly.type
_entity_poly.pdbx_seq_one_letter_code
_entity_poly.pdbx_strand_id
1 'polypeptide(L)'
;MGAKQPFLPRDKPRSWVVGVCAGLIGMAVGLVGFFFAWLGIKPVQAVAVFLFVICWLTFAASWLFFVLRLISGRYRNLQPKEWQQQIW
;
A
#
# COMPACT_ATOMS: atom_id res chain seq x y z
N MET A 1 29.65 -6.15 -13.91
CA MET A 1 28.79 -4.99 -13.61
C MET A 1 27.40 -5.52 -13.29
N GLY A 2 27.04 -5.63 -12.01
CA GLY A 2 25.75 -6.17 -11.60
C GLY A 2 24.63 -5.25 -12.09
N ALA A 3 23.67 -5.79 -12.84
CA ALA A 3 22.48 -5.05 -13.23
C ALA A 3 21.79 -4.56 -11.95
N LYS A 4 21.86 -3.25 -11.69
CA LYS A 4 21.13 -2.60 -10.60
C LYS A 4 19.64 -2.68 -10.94
N GLN A 5 19.01 -3.79 -10.57
CA GLN A 5 17.58 -3.93 -10.76
C GLN A 5 16.87 -2.85 -9.92
N PRO A 6 15.88 -2.16 -10.48
CA PRO A 6 15.12 -1.20 -9.71
C PRO A 6 14.36 -1.94 -8.60
N PHE A 7 14.42 -1.41 -7.38
CA PHE A 7 13.74 -2.00 -6.21
C PHE A 7 12.22 -2.10 -6.42
N LEU A 8 11.65 -1.25 -7.27
CA LEU A 8 10.25 -1.28 -7.67
C LEU A 8 10.11 -1.50 -9.19
N PRO A 9 9.08 -2.23 -9.65
CA PRO A 9 8.85 -2.45 -11.08
C PRO A 9 8.76 -1.12 -11.84
N ARG A 10 9.39 -1.08 -13.03
CA ARG A 10 9.51 0.09 -13.93
C ARG A 10 8.20 0.79 -14.27
N ASP A 11 7.06 0.14 -14.02
CA ASP A 11 5.75 0.48 -14.57
C ASP A 11 4.74 0.87 -13.47
N LYS A 12 5.17 0.92 -12.21
CA LYS A 12 4.25 1.11 -11.06
C LYS A 12 4.47 2.47 -10.39
N PRO A 13 3.44 3.33 -10.32
CA PRO A 13 3.53 4.63 -9.68
C PRO A 13 3.47 4.53 -8.15
N ARG A 14 3.92 5.59 -7.45
CA ARG A 14 3.93 5.63 -5.98
C ARG A 14 2.58 5.30 -5.34
N SER A 15 1.47 5.74 -5.93
CA SER A 15 0.13 5.45 -5.41
C SER A 15 -0.19 3.94 -5.40
N TRP A 16 0.36 3.18 -6.35
CA TRP A 16 0.24 1.72 -6.35
C TRP A 16 1.02 1.10 -5.20
N VAL A 17 2.26 1.56 -4.95
CA VAL A 17 3.09 1.08 -3.84
C VAL A 17 2.45 1.38 -2.49
N VAL A 18 1.98 2.63 -2.30
CA VAL A 18 1.26 3.03 -1.08
C VAL A 18 0.01 2.19 -0.90
N GLY A 19 -0.75 1.94 -1.96
CA GLY A 19 -1.90 1.04 -1.94
C GLY A 19 -1.51 -0.36 -1.48
N VAL A 20 -0.55 -1.01 -2.15
CA VAL A 20 -0.11 -2.36 -1.77
C VAL A 20 0.36 -2.42 -0.31
N CYS A 21 1.19 -1.47 0.13
CA CYS A 21 1.65 -1.43 1.52
C CYS A 21 0.49 -1.24 2.50
N ALA A 22 -0.43 -0.31 2.25
CA ALA A 22 -1.59 -0.08 3.11
C ALA A 22 -2.51 -1.32 3.17
N GLY A 23 -2.70 -2.00 2.05
CA GLY A 23 -3.47 -3.25 1.97
C GLY A 23 -2.81 -4.37 2.79
N LEU A 24 -1.50 -4.59 2.64
CA LEU A 24 -0.76 -5.61 3.38
C LEU A 24 -0.74 -5.32 4.90
N ILE A 25 -0.50 -4.07 5.29
CA ILE A 25 -0.56 -3.64 6.70
C ILE A 25 -1.98 -3.84 7.22
N GLY A 26 -3.01 -3.45 6.47
CA GLY A 26 -4.40 -3.69 6.81
C GLY A 26 -4.70 -5.17 7.04
N MET A 27 -4.26 -6.06 6.16
CA MET A 27 -4.44 -7.51 6.34
C MET A 27 -3.72 -8.02 7.60
N ALA A 28 -2.48 -7.59 7.85
CA ALA A 28 -1.73 -7.97 9.04
C ALA A 28 -2.43 -7.51 10.33
N VAL A 29 -2.88 -6.24 10.37
CA VAL A 29 -3.65 -5.68 11.51
C VAL A 29 -4.97 -6.42 11.69
N GLY A 30 -5.65 -6.77 10.59
CA GLY A 30 -6.89 -7.55 10.63
C GLY A 30 -6.68 -8.95 11.23
N LEU A 31 -5.61 -9.64 10.83
CA LEU A 31 -5.24 -10.95 11.40
C LEU A 31 -4.92 -10.85 12.89
N VAL A 32 -4.16 -9.84 13.30
CA VAL A 32 -3.87 -9.58 14.71
C VAL A 32 -5.17 -9.30 15.49
N GLY A 33 -6.04 -8.44 14.95
CA GLY A 33 -7.35 -8.16 15.54
C GLY A 33 -8.23 -9.39 15.69
N PHE A 34 -8.25 -10.27 14.68
CA PHE A 34 -8.96 -11.55 14.72
C PHE A 34 -8.41 -12.48 15.80
N PHE A 35 -7.09 -12.60 15.93
CA PHE A 35 -6.44 -13.39 16.97
C PHE A 35 -6.79 -12.89 18.38
N PHE A 36 -6.76 -11.56 18.61
CA PHE A 36 -7.14 -10.98 19.89
C PHE A 36 -8.64 -11.08 20.20
N ALA A 37 -9.49 -11.02 19.17
CA ALA A 37 -10.91 -11.28 19.30
C ALA A 37 -11.17 -12.74 19.75
N TRP A 38 -10.42 -13.69 19.18
CA TRP A 38 -10.49 -15.09 19.57
C TRP A 38 -10.06 -15.32 21.04
N LEU A 39 -9.06 -14.56 21.52
CA LEU A 39 -8.65 -14.56 22.93
C LEU A 39 -9.60 -13.79 23.87
N GLY A 40 -10.65 -13.15 23.35
CA GLY A 40 -11.61 -12.38 24.14
C GLY A 40 -11.10 -11.02 24.64
N ILE A 41 -9.98 -10.51 24.12
CA ILE A 41 -9.38 -9.25 24.54
C ILE A 41 -10.02 -8.07 23.78
N LYS A 42 -11.20 -7.67 24.24
CA LYS A 42 -12.05 -6.62 23.65
C LYS A 42 -11.37 -5.26 23.36
N PRO A 43 -10.53 -4.68 24.25
CA PRO A 43 -9.96 -3.36 23.98
C PRO A 43 -8.96 -3.40 22.80
N VAL A 44 -8.17 -4.47 22.69
CA VAL A 44 -7.21 -4.64 21.59
C VAL A 44 -7.94 -4.87 20.27
N GLN A 45 -9.05 -5.61 20.29
CA GLN A 45 -9.92 -5.79 19.13
C GLN A 45 -10.44 -4.45 18.58
N ALA A 46 -10.95 -3.56 19.45
CA ALA A 46 -11.47 -2.26 19.02
C ALA A 46 -10.40 -1.40 18.33
N VAL A 47 -9.18 -1.37 18.89
CA VAL A 47 -8.04 -0.66 18.30
C VAL A 47 -7.63 -1.27 16.96
N ALA A 48 -7.56 -2.60 16.88
CA ALA A 48 -7.21 -3.29 15.64
C ALA A 48 -8.24 -3.04 14.53
N VAL A 49 -9.55 -3.05 14.85
CA VAL A 49 -10.61 -2.72 13.89
C VAL A 49 -10.50 -1.28 13.41
N PHE A 50 -10.24 -0.32 14.32
CA PHE A 50 -10.06 1.08 13.94
C PHE A 50 -8.87 1.28 12.98
N LEU A 51 -7.71 0.69 13.30
CA LEU A 51 -6.52 0.73 12.45
C LEU A 51 -6.74 0.02 11.11
N PHE A 52 -7.44 -1.12 11.11
CA PHE A 52 -7.84 -1.84 9.91
C PHE A 52 -8.66 -0.94 8.99
N VAL A 53 -9.69 -0.27 9.52
CA VAL A 53 -10.54 0.64 8.73
C VAL A 53 -9.72 1.78 8.12
N ILE A 54 -8.81 2.40 8.88
CA ILE A 54 -7.92 3.46 8.35
C ILE A 54 -7.04 2.94 7.22
N CYS A 55 -6.46 1.74 7.37
CA CYS A 55 -5.63 1.13 6.33
C CYS A 55 -6.45 0.89 5.05
N TRP A 56 -7.68 0.41 5.18
CA TRP A 56 -8.58 0.19 4.04
C TRP A 56 -9.04 1.47 3.36
N LEU A 57 -9.31 2.54 4.12
CA LEU A 57 -9.62 3.85 3.54
C LEU A 57 -8.42 4.40 2.75
N THR A 58 -7.21 4.24 3.29
CA THR A 58 -5.98 4.66 2.61
C THR A 58 -5.70 3.82 1.36
N PHE A 59 -5.92 2.50 1.44
CA PHE A 59 -5.88 1.58 0.31
C PHE A 59 -6.87 2.03 -0.79
N ALA A 60 -8.14 2.26 -0.43
CA ALA A 60 -9.17 2.66 -1.39
C ALA A 60 -8.85 4.01 -2.05
N ALA A 61 -8.42 5.01 -1.27
CA ALA A 61 -8.06 6.32 -1.79
C ALA A 61 -6.85 6.29 -2.73
N SER A 62 -5.78 5.57 -2.35
CA SER A 62 -4.58 5.41 -3.17
C SER A 62 -4.86 4.60 -4.44
N TRP A 63 -5.71 3.58 -4.36
CA TRP A 63 -6.15 2.80 -5.51
C TRP A 63 -7.01 3.60 -6.48
N LEU A 64 -7.97 4.37 -5.96
CA LEU A 64 -8.79 5.28 -6.77
C LEU A 64 -7.90 6.29 -7.51
N PHE A 65 -6.95 6.89 -6.81
CA PHE A 65 -6.01 7.83 -7.41
C PHE A 65 -5.09 7.18 -8.46
N PHE A 66 -4.67 5.93 -8.21
CA PHE A 66 -3.94 5.14 -9.19
C PHE A 66 -4.76 4.93 -10.46
N VAL A 67 -6.01 4.48 -10.34
CA VAL A 67 -6.90 4.21 -11.48
C VAL A 67 -7.20 5.49 -12.27
N LEU A 68 -7.54 6.60 -11.60
CA LEU A 68 -7.80 7.89 -12.26
C LEU A 68 -6.57 8.39 -13.04
N ARG A 69 -5.37 8.24 -12.47
CA ARG A 69 -4.12 8.64 -13.14
C ARG A 69 -3.69 7.68 -14.25
N LEU A 70 -4.08 6.41 -14.16
CA LEU A 70 -3.90 5.43 -15.22
C LEU A 70 -4.78 5.79 -16.43
N ILE A 71 -6.06 6.06 -16.21
CA ILE A 71 -7.04 6.40 -17.25
C ILE A 71 -6.68 7.73 -17.94
N SER A 72 -6.26 8.74 -17.17
CA SER A 72 -5.82 10.04 -17.72
C SER A 72 -4.50 9.96 -18.51
N GLY A 73 -3.88 8.78 -18.62
CA GLY A 73 -2.65 8.59 -19.39
C GLY A 73 -1.42 9.22 -18.73
N ARG A 74 -1.53 9.73 -17.49
CA ARG A 74 -0.42 10.37 -16.77
C ARG A 74 0.77 9.44 -16.55
N TYR A 75 0.53 8.13 -16.55
CA TYR A 75 1.56 7.11 -16.39
C TYR A 75 2.17 6.61 -17.71
N ARG A 76 1.71 7.11 -18.86
CA ARG A 76 2.18 6.65 -20.19
C ARG A 76 3.65 7.00 -20.47
N ASN A 77 4.19 8.02 -19.82
CA ASN A 77 5.57 8.51 -19.99
C ASN A 77 6.41 8.42 -18.69
N LEU A 78 6.13 7.45 -17.81
CA LEU A 78 6.97 7.26 -16.63
C LEU A 78 8.38 6.86 -17.06
N GLN A 79 9.34 7.78 -16.89
CA GLN A 79 10.73 7.46 -17.15
C GLN A 79 11.30 6.57 -16.05
N PRO A 80 12.09 5.54 -16.41
CA PRO A 80 12.79 4.72 -15.44
C PRO A 80 13.79 5.59 -14.68
N LYS A 81 13.74 5.53 -13.35
CA LYS A 81 14.74 6.14 -12.46
C LYS A 81 15.50 5.05 -11.74
N GLU A 82 16.80 5.22 -11.57
CA GLU A 82 17.57 4.34 -10.68
C GLU A 82 17.05 4.48 -9.24
N TRP A 83 17.21 3.43 -8.43
CA TRP A 83 16.72 3.43 -7.03
C TRP A 83 17.26 4.63 -6.23
N GLN A 84 18.50 5.04 -6.48
CA GLN A 84 19.15 6.20 -5.84
C GLN A 84 18.49 7.53 -6.23
N GLN A 85 17.78 7.56 -7.35
CA GLN A 85 17.11 8.73 -7.90
C GLN A 85 15.61 8.75 -7.55
N GLN A 86 15.10 7.71 -6.88
CA GLN A 86 13.73 7.68 -6.36
C GLN A 86 13.70 8.46 -5.04
N ILE A 87 13.58 9.79 -5.12
CA ILE A 87 13.39 10.67 -3.94
C ILE A 87 12.00 10.38 -3.37
N TRP A 88 11.91 9.65 -2.25
CA TRP A 88 10.65 9.23 -1.64
C TRP A 88 9.83 10.41 -1.13
#